data_AF-A0A1X7TQY6-F1
#
_entry.id   AF-A0A1X7TQY6-F1
#
_cell.length_a   1.000
_cell.length_b   1.000
_cell.length_c   1.000
_cell.angle_alpha   90.00
_cell.angle_beta   90.00
_cell.angle_gamma   90.00
#
_symmetry.space_group_name_H-M   'P 1'
#
loop_
_entity.id
_entity.type
_entity.pdbx_description
1 polymer ?
#
loop_
_entity_poly.entity_id
_entity_poly.type
_entity_poly.pdbx_seq_one_letter_code
_entity_poly.pdbx_strand_id
1 'polypeptide(L)'
;MSQQQPSISSVLNQTTANQVAHNRLKLASISKTIVLCGRQNISLRGHRDNFTDIERDTAGLHNHGNFMALLNFRLDAGDVVLRDHLSKASRIATYTSSVIQNQLMDILSKQVRQHIIDIVEVAKWFCITADEVTDVSNKEILSLVVWYCEPDSLLPREDLVGFFQCNEGITVQQLANMILTHLQSFDLDLFYLRGQAYDGAGNMSGSIRVVVKSLALTSVRNMMNIVRKVYFFEAHLKRQRKLEDVISDTQPSSTFNKLKDLCRTRWVQRLDAFTIFSSLYQSVLACFESIYLDGPALWSNDSITDANTLRHAITITDFISSFVITKSSLQYLHSLTANLQGSSTDIIHAVKEIETITSTIQNIRDNIDTYHDEWFTEIKEVCDTAGTVPSTPRTCARQAHCSNTPASSPSEHYLHTISIPLIDHLLFELKSRFSSHQPVALLSLCIVPSAMLVLPVPEFLTHSFQLADKYKDDLLSPNSFA
;
A
#
# COMPACT_ATOMS: atom_id res chain seq x y z
N MET A 1 -74.74 -19.78 -14.56
CA MET A 1 -73.68 -19.65 -13.52
C MET A 1 -73.22 -18.21 -13.53
N SER A 2 -73.59 -17.41 -12.52
CA SER A 2 -73.11 -16.03 -12.41
C SER A 2 -71.64 -16.07 -12.03
N GLN A 3 -70.78 -15.44 -12.83
CA GLN A 3 -69.40 -15.17 -12.44
C GLN A 3 -69.45 -14.16 -11.29
N GLN A 4 -69.09 -14.60 -10.08
CA GLN A 4 -68.85 -13.69 -8.96
C GLN A 4 -67.73 -12.73 -9.37
N GLN A 5 -68.04 -11.43 -9.39
CA GLN A 5 -67.03 -10.40 -9.60
C GLN A 5 -66.01 -10.43 -8.45
N PRO A 6 -64.70 -10.30 -8.74
CA PRO A 6 -63.66 -10.30 -7.72
C PRO A 6 -63.87 -9.14 -6.75
N SER A 7 -63.52 -9.34 -5.47
CA SER A 7 -63.65 -8.29 -4.46
C SER A 7 -62.79 -7.08 -4.82
N ILE A 8 -63.23 -5.87 -4.43
CA ILE A 8 -62.49 -4.63 -4.65
C ILE A 8 -61.07 -4.72 -4.07
N SER A 9 -60.91 -5.38 -2.92
CA SER A 9 -59.61 -5.63 -2.29
C SER A 9 -58.68 -6.49 -3.14
N SER A 10 -59.20 -7.53 -3.78
CA SER A 10 -58.43 -8.40 -4.69
C SER A 10 -57.96 -7.64 -5.93
N VAL A 11 -58.83 -6.83 -6.52
CA VAL A 11 -58.50 -6.00 -7.70
C VAL A 11 -57.45 -4.94 -7.37
N LEU A 12 -57.56 -4.27 -6.21
CA LEU A 12 -56.57 -3.28 -5.76
C LEU A 12 -55.20 -3.91 -5.50
N ASN A 13 -55.17 -5.08 -4.85
CA ASN A 13 -53.93 -5.82 -4.61
C ASN A 13 -53.26 -6.24 -5.93
N GLN A 14 -54.06 -6.75 -6.88
CA GLN A 14 -53.55 -7.14 -8.20
C GLN A 14 -53.02 -5.94 -8.99
N THR A 15 -53.72 -4.80 -8.95
CA THR A 15 -53.28 -3.57 -9.62
C THR A 15 -51.97 -3.07 -9.04
N THR A 16 -51.84 -3.09 -7.71
CA THR A 16 -50.61 -2.70 -7.02
C THR A 16 -49.45 -3.64 -7.38
N ALA A 17 -49.69 -4.95 -7.40
CA ALA A 17 -48.68 -5.95 -7.79
C ALA A 17 -48.21 -5.73 -9.24
N ASN A 18 -49.13 -5.47 -10.17
CA ASN A 18 -48.81 -5.18 -11.56
C ASN A 18 -47.97 -3.89 -11.69
N GLN A 19 -48.32 -2.84 -10.95
CA GLN A 19 -47.55 -1.59 -10.93
C GLN A 19 -46.14 -1.80 -10.39
N VAL A 20 -45.98 -2.59 -9.32
CA VAL A 20 -44.67 -2.94 -8.76
C VAL A 20 -43.83 -3.72 -9.77
N ALA A 21 -44.42 -4.73 -10.42
CA ALA A 21 -43.73 -5.51 -11.46
C ALA A 21 -43.27 -4.62 -12.62
N HIS A 22 -44.12 -3.72 -13.08
CA HIS A 22 -43.77 -2.78 -14.14
C HIS A 22 -42.67 -1.78 -13.71
N ASN A 23 -42.72 -1.27 -12.47
CA ASN A 23 -41.68 -0.40 -11.94
C ASN A 23 -40.32 -1.10 -11.79
N ARG A 24 -40.31 -2.40 -11.44
CA ARG A 24 -39.08 -3.20 -11.39
C ARG A 24 -38.40 -3.30 -12.76
N LEU A 25 -39.18 -3.42 -13.85
CA LEU A 25 -38.62 -3.44 -15.21
C LEU A 25 -37.91 -2.13 -15.55
N LYS A 26 -38.50 -0.98 -15.17
CA LYS A 26 -37.89 0.34 -15.37
C LYS A 26 -36.56 0.46 -14.61
N LEU A 27 -36.57 0.12 -13.32
CA LEU A 27 -35.37 0.13 -12.49
C LEU A 27 -34.32 -0.86 -12.99
N ALA A 28 -34.72 -2.02 -13.52
CA ALA A 28 -33.77 -3.00 -14.05
C ALA A 28 -32.94 -2.43 -15.21
N SER A 29 -33.53 -1.68 -16.14
CA SER A 29 -32.79 -1.04 -17.23
C SER A 29 -31.79 0.00 -16.74
N ILE A 30 -32.18 0.80 -15.74
CA ILE A 30 -31.32 1.83 -15.13
C ILE A 30 -30.19 1.19 -14.33
N SER A 31 -30.50 0.28 -13.41
CA SER A 31 -29.52 -0.40 -12.56
C SER A 31 -28.53 -1.23 -13.38
N LYS A 32 -28.97 -1.92 -14.44
CA LYS A 32 -28.06 -2.65 -15.35
C LYS A 32 -27.05 -1.72 -16.02
N THR A 33 -27.42 -0.49 -16.29
CA THR A 33 -26.52 0.53 -16.86
C THR A 33 -25.46 0.94 -15.85
N ILE A 34 -25.84 1.14 -14.59
CA ILE A 34 -24.88 1.40 -13.49
C ILE A 34 -23.95 0.20 -13.28
N VAL A 35 -24.49 -1.02 -13.26
CA VAL A 35 -23.69 -2.26 -13.14
C VAL A 35 -22.70 -2.39 -14.29
N LEU A 36 -23.11 -2.10 -15.53
CA LEU A 36 -22.19 -2.11 -16.68
C LEU A 36 -21.04 -1.13 -16.47
N CYS A 37 -21.35 0.10 -16.05
CA CYS A 37 -20.33 1.12 -15.80
C CYS A 37 -19.35 0.66 -14.70
N GLY A 38 -19.87 0.13 -13.60
CA GLY A 38 -19.05 -0.41 -12.51
C GLY A 38 -18.15 -1.56 -12.95
N ARG A 39 -18.67 -2.52 -13.72
CA ARG A 39 -17.89 -3.68 -14.21
C ARG A 39 -16.79 -3.31 -15.21
N GLN A 40 -16.94 -2.19 -15.91
CA GLN A 40 -16.01 -1.74 -16.95
C GLN A 40 -15.13 -0.57 -16.49
N ASN A 41 -15.19 -0.18 -15.21
CA ASN A 41 -14.51 1.00 -14.68
C ASN A 41 -14.82 2.29 -15.47
N ILE A 42 -16.05 2.43 -15.96
CA ILE A 42 -16.51 3.61 -16.69
C ILE A 42 -17.13 4.59 -15.69
N SER A 43 -16.67 5.83 -15.69
CA SER A 43 -17.28 6.88 -14.87
C SER A 43 -18.74 7.11 -15.29
N LEU A 44 -19.67 7.20 -14.35
CA LEU A 44 -21.06 7.51 -14.69
C LEU A 44 -21.23 8.92 -15.27
N ARG A 45 -20.42 9.87 -14.76
CA ARG A 45 -20.60 11.30 -14.96
C ARG A 45 -19.38 11.98 -15.59
N GLY A 46 -19.63 13.05 -16.34
CA GLY A 46 -18.60 13.97 -16.82
C GLY A 46 -18.33 15.12 -15.84
N HIS A 47 -17.44 16.05 -16.22
CA HIS A 47 -17.10 17.22 -15.41
C HIS A 47 -18.26 18.22 -15.21
N ARG A 48 -19.35 18.13 -16.01
CA ARG A 48 -20.50 19.06 -16.01
C ARG A 48 -21.83 18.32 -16.27
N ASP A 49 -22.32 17.58 -15.28
CA ASP A 49 -23.56 16.76 -15.38
C ASP A 49 -24.79 17.41 -14.74
N ASN A 50 -24.90 18.75 -14.76
CA ASN A 50 -26.02 19.45 -14.12
C ASN A 50 -27.30 19.53 -14.98
N PHE A 51 -27.36 18.84 -16.12
CA PHE A 51 -28.46 18.96 -17.06
C PHE A 51 -29.51 17.88 -16.78
N THR A 52 -30.64 18.28 -16.17
CA THR A 52 -31.82 17.41 -15.99
C THR A 52 -32.66 17.26 -17.25
N ASP A 53 -32.31 17.98 -18.31
CA ASP A 53 -33.13 18.09 -19.49
C ASP A 53 -32.71 16.99 -20.47
N ILE A 54 -33.59 16.00 -20.57
CA ILE A 54 -33.60 14.97 -21.63
C ILE A 54 -33.87 15.65 -22.99
N GLU A 55 -34.26 16.93 -23.00
CA GLU A 55 -34.49 17.73 -24.20
C GLU A 55 -33.19 17.98 -24.97
N ARG A 56 -32.91 17.02 -25.85
CA ARG A 56 -32.32 17.18 -27.17
C ARG A 56 -30.90 17.74 -27.16
N ASP A 57 -29.95 16.82 -27.10
CA ASP A 57 -28.69 16.94 -27.82
C ASP A 57 -28.96 16.93 -29.35
N THR A 58 -29.62 17.99 -29.84
CA THR A 58 -29.95 18.17 -31.26
C THR A 58 -28.74 18.70 -32.04
N ALA A 59 -27.60 18.93 -31.38
CA ALA A 59 -26.42 19.56 -31.98
C ALA A 59 -25.07 18.90 -31.63
N GLY A 60 -25.02 17.83 -30.81
CA GLY A 60 -23.77 17.20 -30.39
C GLY A 60 -22.91 18.09 -29.48
N LEU A 61 -23.49 19.13 -28.87
CA LEU A 61 -22.75 20.18 -28.15
C LEU A 61 -22.56 19.88 -26.65
N HIS A 62 -23.28 18.92 -26.08
CA HIS A 62 -23.29 18.67 -24.64
C HIS A 62 -23.04 17.20 -24.29
N ASN A 63 -21.92 16.91 -23.62
CA ASN A 63 -21.62 15.58 -23.09
C ASN A 63 -22.38 15.38 -21.76
N HIS A 64 -23.49 14.63 -21.80
CA HIS A 64 -24.34 14.32 -20.64
C HIS A 64 -23.80 13.18 -19.74
N GLY A 65 -22.54 12.80 -19.91
CA GLY A 65 -21.92 11.70 -19.18
C GLY A 65 -22.28 10.31 -19.72
N ASN A 66 -21.49 9.31 -19.34
CA ASN A 66 -21.64 7.95 -19.88
C ASN A 66 -22.96 7.30 -19.47
N PHE A 67 -23.49 7.61 -18.29
CA PHE A 67 -24.76 7.05 -17.82
C PHE A 67 -25.93 7.43 -18.75
N MET A 68 -26.08 8.71 -19.08
CA MET A 68 -27.16 9.16 -19.98
C MET A 68 -26.94 8.66 -21.41
N ALA A 69 -25.69 8.66 -21.90
CA ALA A 69 -25.36 8.12 -23.21
C ALA A 69 -25.77 6.64 -23.34
N LEU A 70 -25.50 5.83 -22.30
CA LEU A 70 -25.88 4.42 -22.28
C LEU A 70 -27.40 4.21 -22.15
N LEU A 71 -28.12 5.07 -21.43
CA LEU A 71 -29.59 5.01 -21.42
C LEU A 71 -30.15 5.31 -22.81
N ASN A 72 -29.66 6.35 -23.49
CA ASN A 72 -30.07 6.67 -24.87
C ASN A 72 -29.75 5.51 -25.82
N PHE A 73 -28.57 4.91 -25.71
CA PHE A 73 -28.21 3.72 -26.48
C PHE A 73 -29.22 2.57 -26.27
N ARG A 74 -29.71 2.34 -25.04
CA ARG A 74 -30.76 1.34 -24.78
C ARG A 74 -32.10 1.71 -25.44
N LEU A 75 -32.45 3.00 -25.45
CA LEU A 75 -33.66 3.47 -26.14
C LEU A 75 -33.59 3.19 -27.64
N ASP A 76 -32.45 3.46 -28.25
CA ASP A 76 -32.19 3.21 -29.68
C ASP A 76 -32.16 1.71 -30.00
N ALA A 77 -31.61 0.91 -29.08
CA ALA A 77 -31.61 -0.55 -29.16
C ALA A 77 -32.98 -1.21 -28.88
N GLY A 78 -34.03 -0.41 -28.60
CA GLY A 78 -35.41 -0.90 -28.53
C GLY A 78 -35.97 -1.14 -27.12
N ASP A 79 -35.39 -0.57 -26.06
CA ASP A 79 -35.94 -0.66 -24.69
C ASP A 79 -37.23 0.17 -24.55
N VAL A 80 -38.37 -0.43 -24.93
CA VAL A 80 -39.69 0.23 -24.92
C VAL A 80 -40.11 0.63 -23.51
N VAL A 81 -39.78 -0.17 -22.49
CA VAL A 81 -40.15 0.11 -21.09
C VAL A 81 -39.45 1.36 -20.58
N LEU A 82 -38.14 1.47 -20.84
CA LEU A 82 -37.37 2.66 -20.49
C LEU A 82 -37.84 3.89 -21.28
N ARG A 83 -38.15 3.72 -22.58
CA ARG A 83 -38.68 4.81 -23.43
C ARG A 83 -39.99 5.36 -22.91
N ASP A 84 -40.93 4.48 -22.59
CA ASP A 84 -42.23 4.85 -22.05
C ASP A 84 -42.09 5.53 -20.68
N HIS A 85 -41.17 5.05 -19.84
CA HIS A 85 -40.89 5.69 -18.56
C HIS A 85 -40.33 7.09 -18.74
N LEU A 86 -39.25 7.27 -19.51
CA LEU A 86 -38.59 8.56 -19.66
C LEU A 86 -39.46 9.60 -20.38
N SER A 87 -40.38 9.17 -21.25
CA SER A 87 -41.31 10.08 -21.94
C SER A 87 -42.54 10.48 -21.11
N LYS A 88 -42.99 9.61 -20.19
CA LYS A 88 -44.23 9.83 -19.41
C LYS A 88 -43.98 10.20 -17.95
N ALA A 89 -42.79 9.94 -17.42
CA ALA A 89 -42.46 10.22 -16.03
C ALA A 89 -42.43 11.74 -15.78
N SER A 90 -42.89 12.15 -14.60
CA SER A 90 -42.64 13.51 -14.14
C SER A 90 -41.14 13.72 -13.96
N ARG A 91 -40.69 14.98 -14.05
CA ARG A 91 -39.27 15.35 -13.94
C ARG A 91 -38.59 14.82 -12.65
N ILE A 92 -39.38 14.56 -11.60
CA ILE A 92 -38.90 14.09 -10.30
C ILE A 92 -38.79 12.55 -10.26
N ALA A 93 -39.45 11.83 -11.17
CA ALA A 93 -39.55 10.38 -11.18
C ALA A 93 -38.80 9.70 -12.33
N THR A 94 -37.93 10.42 -13.06
CA THR A 94 -37.13 9.85 -14.15
C THR A 94 -36.07 8.86 -13.66
N TYR A 95 -35.64 8.99 -12.39
CA TYR A 95 -34.56 8.22 -11.76
C TYR A 95 -33.17 8.42 -12.41
N THR A 96 -32.99 9.52 -13.13
CA THR A 96 -31.74 9.82 -13.84
C THR A 96 -30.82 10.79 -13.10
N SER A 97 -31.28 11.43 -12.02
CA SER A 97 -30.50 12.42 -11.29
C SER A 97 -29.27 11.82 -10.59
N SER A 98 -28.25 12.64 -10.36
CA SER A 98 -27.04 12.23 -9.63
C SER A 98 -27.34 11.69 -8.23
N VAL A 99 -28.35 12.25 -7.55
CA VAL A 99 -28.81 11.79 -6.24
C VAL A 99 -29.35 10.36 -6.32
N ILE A 100 -30.22 10.08 -7.30
CA ILE A 100 -30.79 8.73 -7.47
C ILE A 100 -29.72 7.73 -7.91
N GLN A 101 -28.82 8.14 -8.82
CA GLN A 101 -27.68 7.32 -9.22
C GLN A 101 -26.82 6.90 -8.01
N ASN A 102 -26.51 7.84 -7.10
CA ASN A 102 -25.76 7.53 -5.87
C ASN A 102 -26.55 6.57 -4.96
N GLN A 103 -27.86 6.79 -4.79
CA GLN A 103 -28.71 5.87 -4.01
C GLN A 103 -28.73 4.45 -4.60
N LEU A 104 -28.81 4.33 -5.93
CA LEU A 104 -28.75 3.04 -6.61
C LEU A 104 -27.37 2.39 -6.46
N MET A 105 -26.29 3.17 -6.54
CA MET A 105 -24.94 2.67 -6.26
C MET A 105 -24.82 2.14 -4.83
N ASP A 106 -25.34 2.86 -3.84
CA ASP A 106 -25.31 2.43 -2.44
C ASP A 106 -26.08 1.12 -2.24
N ILE A 107 -27.25 0.98 -2.87
CA ILE A 107 -28.04 -0.25 -2.82
C ILE A 107 -27.27 -1.41 -3.48
N LEU A 108 -26.70 -1.20 -4.67
CA LEU A 108 -25.92 -2.21 -5.37
C LEU A 108 -24.68 -2.62 -4.58
N SER A 109 -23.97 -1.66 -3.99
CA SER A 109 -22.80 -1.91 -3.14
C SER A 109 -23.17 -2.75 -1.92
N LYS A 110 -24.30 -2.44 -1.26
CA LYS A 110 -24.81 -3.23 -0.12
C LYS A 110 -25.19 -4.65 -0.54
N GLN A 111 -25.81 -4.84 -1.71
CA GLN A 111 -26.17 -6.17 -2.20
C GLN A 111 -24.93 -7.02 -2.54
N VAL A 112 -23.93 -6.43 -3.20
CA VAL A 112 -22.66 -7.11 -3.49
C VAL A 112 -21.94 -7.47 -2.20
N ARG A 113 -21.86 -6.53 -1.25
CA ARG A 113 -21.27 -6.78 0.07
C ARG A 113 -21.99 -7.91 0.79
N GLN A 114 -23.31 -7.84 0.92
CA GLN A 114 -24.08 -8.89 1.60
C GLN A 114 -23.84 -10.26 0.98
N HIS A 115 -23.81 -10.35 -0.35
CA HIS A 115 -23.50 -11.60 -1.03
C HIS A 115 -22.11 -12.15 -0.67
N ILE A 116 -21.09 -11.29 -0.57
CA ILE A 116 -19.75 -11.68 -0.11
C ILE A 116 -19.81 -12.18 1.34
N ILE A 117 -20.52 -11.45 2.22
CA ILE A 117 -20.68 -11.82 3.64
C ILE A 117 -21.36 -13.18 3.78
N ASP A 118 -22.45 -13.43 3.04
CA ASP A 118 -23.17 -14.70 3.07
C ASP A 118 -22.25 -15.88 2.70
N ILE A 119 -21.33 -15.67 1.74
CA ILE A 119 -20.33 -16.68 1.36
C ILE A 119 -19.31 -16.87 2.50
N VAL A 120 -18.83 -15.78 3.10
CA VAL A 120 -17.87 -15.81 4.22
C VAL A 120 -18.46 -16.54 5.43
N GLU A 121 -19.75 -16.33 5.74
CA GLU A 121 -20.45 -17.04 6.82
C GLU A 121 -20.47 -18.56 6.59
N VAL A 122 -20.71 -18.99 5.35
CA VAL A 122 -20.64 -20.42 4.98
C VAL A 122 -19.21 -20.94 5.06
N ALA A 123 -18.23 -20.17 4.58
CA ALA A 123 -16.81 -20.49 4.67
C ALA A 123 -16.31 -20.57 6.13
N LYS A 124 -17.01 -19.89 7.04
CA LYS A 124 -16.69 -19.67 8.47
C LYS A 124 -15.39 -18.91 8.68
N TRP A 125 -14.25 -19.50 8.32
CA TRP A 125 -12.93 -18.93 8.61
C TRP A 125 -12.54 -17.89 7.57
N PHE A 126 -12.13 -16.71 8.04
CA PHE A 126 -11.71 -15.62 7.18
C PHE A 126 -10.54 -14.83 7.77
N CYS A 127 -9.87 -14.09 6.90
CA CYS A 127 -8.86 -13.10 7.22
C CYS A 127 -9.28 -11.74 6.65
N ILE A 128 -8.68 -10.66 7.14
CA ILE A 128 -8.89 -9.33 6.59
C ILE A 128 -7.59 -8.74 6.09
N THR A 129 -7.68 -7.94 5.03
CA THR A 129 -6.63 -7.01 4.64
C THR A 129 -7.22 -5.60 4.59
N ALA A 130 -6.48 -4.61 5.09
CA ALA A 130 -6.92 -3.24 5.05
C ALA A 130 -5.79 -2.31 4.59
N ASP A 131 -6.13 -1.34 3.76
CA ASP A 131 -5.19 -0.38 3.20
C ASP A 131 -5.77 1.03 3.27
N GLU A 132 -4.95 1.99 3.70
CA GLU A 132 -5.32 3.41 3.76
C GLU A 132 -4.84 4.14 2.51
N VAL A 133 -5.77 4.80 1.83
CA VAL A 133 -5.50 5.61 0.65
C VAL A 133 -6.07 7.00 0.82
N THR A 134 -5.27 8.02 0.48
CA THR A 134 -5.74 9.40 0.41
C THR A 134 -6.48 9.63 -0.91
N ASP A 135 -7.73 10.08 -0.83
CA ASP A 135 -8.55 10.40 -2.00
C ASP A 135 -8.16 11.72 -2.68
N VAL A 136 -8.76 11.99 -3.84
CA VAL A 136 -8.52 13.22 -4.62
C VAL A 136 -8.94 14.52 -3.90
N SER A 137 -9.71 14.41 -2.81
CA SER A 137 -10.14 15.52 -1.96
C SER A 137 -9.26 15.67 -0.70
N ASN A 138 -8.11 14.98 -0.64
CA ASN A 138 -7.22 14.90 0.53
C ASN A 138 -7.89 14.31 1.78
N LYS A 139 -8.84 13.38 1.61
CA LYS A 139 -9.47 12.64 2.71
C LYS A 139 -8.91 11.22 2.74
N GLU A 140 -8.61 10.74 3.94
CA GLU A 140 -8.14 9.37 4.13
C GLU A 140 -9.32 8.39 4.07
N ILE A 141 -9.14 7.31 3.31
CA ILE A 141 -10.12 6.26 3.09
C ILE A 141 -9.47 4.92 3.42
N LEU A 142 -10.12 4.16 4.31
CA LEU A 142 -9.79 2.78 4.60
C LEU A 142 -10.50 1.86 3.61
N SER A 143 -9.74 1.10 2.83
CA SER A 143 -10.24 -0.06 2.10
C SER A 143 -10.20 -1.28 3.02
N LEU A 144 -11.26 -2.10 2.99
CA LEU A 144 -11.33 -3.35 3.74
C LEU A 144 -11.69 -4.48 2.79
N VAL A 145 -10.90 -5.53 2.86
CA VAL A 145 -10.98 -6.71 2.01
C VAL A 145 -11.03 -7.94 2.91
N VAL A 146 -11.83 -8.92 2.52
CA VAL A 146 -11.90 -10.21 3.21
C VAL A 146 -11.25 -11.29 2.36
N TRP A 147 -10.56 -12.19 3.04
CA TRP A 147 -9.90 -13.35 2.48
C TRP A 147 -10.55 -14.60 3.05
N TYR A 148 -11.04 -15.49 2.20
CA TYR A 148 -11.71 -16.72 2.63
C TYR A 148 -11.53 -17.82 1.59
N CYS A 149 -11.84 -19.05 1.99
CA CYS A 149 -11.87 -20.19 1.08
C CYS A 149 -13.30 -20.34 0.55
N GLU A 150 -13.51 -20.19 -0.76
CA GLU A 150 -14.84 -20.35 -1.35
C GLU A 150 -15.36 -21.78 -1.11
N PRO A 151 -16.53 -21.97 -0.45
CA PRO A 151 -16.99 -23.29 -0.02
C PRO A 151 -17.06 -24.34 -1.14
N ASP A 152 -17.50 -23.94 -2.34
CA ASP A 152 -17.72 -24.86 -3.46
C ASP A 152 -16.42 -25.22 -4.20
N SER A 153 -15.54 -24.24 -4.40
CA SER A 153 -14.33 -24.43 -5.23
C SER A 153 -13.07 -24.73 -4.42
N LEU A 154 -13.11 -24.47 -3.11
CA LEU A 154 -11.97 -24.51 -2.20
C LEU A 154 -10.78 -23.64 -2.65
N LEU A 155 -11.06 -22.62 -3.49
CA LEU A 155 -10.06 -21.66 -3.92
C LEU A 155 -10.03 -20.47 -2.97
N PRO A 156 -8.83 -19.93 -2.67
CA PRO A 156 -8.72 -18.69 -1.94
C PRO A 156 -9.34 -17.56 -2.76
N ARG A 157 -10.19 -16.76 -2.12
CA ARG A 157 -10.79 -15.56 -2.68
C ARG A 157 -10.42 -14.35 -1.88
N GLU A 158 -10.25 -13.26 -2.61
CA GLU A 158 -10.02 -11.93 -2.08
C GLU A 158 -11.14 -11.04 -2.63
N ASP A 159 -12.01 -10.56 -1.75
CA ASP A 159 -13.16 -9.76 -2.15
C ASP A 159 -13.24 -8.48 -1.30
N LEU A 160 -13.33 -7.34 -1.98
CA LEU A 160 -13.43 -6.02 -1.36
C LEU A 160 -14.82 -5.84 -0.73
N VAL A 161 -14.88 -5.60 0.57
CA VAL A 161 -16.15 -5.36 1.27
C VAL A 161 -16.51 -3.88 1.33
N GLY A 162 -15.54 -2.96 1.25
CA GLY A 162 -15.86 -1.55 1.05
C GLY A 162 -14.72 -0.57 1.25
N PHE A 163 -15.08 0.69 1.08
CA PHE A 163 -14.26 1.87 1.34
C PHE A 163 -14.94 2.71 2.43
N PHE A 164 -14.19 3.09 3.45
CA PHE A 164 -14.71 3.76 4.64
C PHE A 164 -13.90 5.01 4.92
N GLN A 165 -14.59 6.16 4.97
CA GLN A 165 -13.92 7.43 5.16
C GLN A 165 -13.46 7.61 6.63
N CYS A 166 -12.19 7.95 6.82
CA CYS A 166 -11.58 8.15 8.14
C CYS A 166 -11.89 9.55 8.68
N ASN A 167 -13.08 9.72 9.26
CA ASN A 167 -13.55 11.05 9.73
C ASN A 167 -12.87 11.53 11.03
N GLU A 168 -12.41 10.61 11.87
CA GLU A 168 -11.91 10.92 13.22
C GLU A 168 -10.37 11.00 13.29
N GLY A 169 -9.67 10.60 12.23
CA GLY A 169 -8.21 10.53 12.14
C GLY A 169 -7.70 9.14 11.75
N ILE A 170 -6.37 9.03 11.60
CA ILE A 170 -5.64 7.84 11.10
C ILE A 170 -4.69 7.25 12.17
N THR A 171 -5.06 7.36 13.44
CA THR A 171 -4.30 6.71 14.52
C THR A 171 -4.60 5.20 14.57
N VAL A 172 -3.67 4.41 15.14
CA VAL A 172 -3.82 2.95 15.32
C VAL A 172 -5.18 2.59 15.90
N GLN A 173 -5.54 3.27 16.99
CA GLN A 173 -6.73 2.97 17.74
C GLN A 173 -7.99 3.30 16.95
N GLN A 174 -7.99 4.41 16.21
CA GLN A 174 -9.13 4.84 15.42
C GLN A 174 -9.39 3.88 14.26
N LEU A 175 -8.33 3.43 13.59
CA LEU A 175 -8.45 2.47 12.50
C LEU A 175 -8.86 1.09 12.98
N ALA A 176 -8.28 0.61 14.08
CA ALA A 176 -8.71 -0.64 14.69
C ALA A 176 -10.19 -0.60 15.09
N ASN A 177 -10.63 0.48 15.74
CA ASN A 177 -12.04 0.67 16.11
C ASN A 177 -12.94 0.72 14.87
N MET A 178 -12.50 1.40 13.81
CA MET A 178 -13.24 1.49 12.54
C MET A 178 -13.43 0.11 11.90
N ILE A 179 -12.36 -0.68 11.83
CA ILE A 179 -12.41 -2.05 11.29
C ILE A 179 -13.37 -2.91 12.12
N LEU A 180 -13.21 -2.92 13.45
CA LEU A 180 -14.09 -3.69 14.34
C LEU A 180 -15.55 -3.27 14.19
N THR A 181 -15.81 -1.97 14.13
CA THR A 181 -17.17 -1.42 13.92
C THR A 181 -17.75 -1.89 12.60
N HIS A 182 -16.96 -1.90 11.53
CA HIS A 182 -17.43 -2.33 10.22
C HIS A 182 -17.66 -3.85 10.14
N LEU A 183 -16.73 -4.66 10.65
CA LEU A 183 -16.91 -6.11 10.72
C LEU A 183 -18.16 -6.49 11.52
N GLN A 184 -18.38 -5.85 12.68
CA GLN A 184 -19.61 -6.02 13.46
C GLN A 184 -20.85 -5.55 12.70
N SER A 185 -20.77 -4.44 11.96
CA SER A 185 -21.90 -3.96 11.14
C SER A 185 -22.23 -4.85 9.95
N PHE A 186 -21.34 -5.77 9.59
CA PHE A 186 -21.55 -6.79 8.56
C PHE A 186 -21.98 -8.12 9.18
N ASP A 187 -22.24 -8.18 10.49
CA ASP A 187 -22.57 -9.39 11.22
C ASP A 187 -21.50 -10.51 11.13
N LEU A 188 -20.25 -10.14 10.80
CA LEU A 188 -19.13 -11.09 10.79
C LEU A 188 -18.68 -11.40 12.21
N ASP A 189 -18.74 -12.68 12.56
CA ASP A 189 -18.28 -13.16 13.86
C ASP A 189 -16.74 -13.16 13.93
N LEU A 190 -16.21 -12.26 14.76
CA LEU A 190 -14.77 -12.12 15.02
C LEU A 190 -14.16 -13.39 15.64
N PHE A 191 -14.97 -14.29 16.21
CA PHE A 191 -14.52 -15.61 16.65
C PHE A 191 -13.89 -16.41 15.50
N TYR A 192 -14.32 -16.22 14.25
CA TYR A 192 -13.78 -16.90 13.08
C TYR A 192 -12.72 -16.11 12.30
N LEU A 193 -12.37 -14.90 12.75
CA LEU A 193 -11.26 -14.14 12.19
C LEU A 193 -9.92 -14.83 12.53
N ARG A 194 -9.13 -15.19 11.51
CA ARG A 194 -7.88 -15.97 11.66
C ARG A 194 -6.62 -15.23 11.21
N GLY A 195 -6.76 -14.09 10.54
CA GLY A 195 -5.62 -13.31 10.08
C GLY A 195 -5.99 -11.87 9.76
N GLN A 196 -5.01 -10.98 9.90
CA GLN A 196 -5.15 -9.55 9.63
C GLN A 196 -3.88 -9.07 8.94
N ALA A 197 -3.99 -8.32 7.84
CA ALA A 197 -2.87 -7.65 7.20
C ALA A 197 -3.20 -6.17 6.93
N TYR A 198 -2.19 -5.31 7.05
CA TYR A 198 -2.35 -3.86 6.93
C TYR A 198 -1.24 -3.30 6.03
N ASP A 199 -1.60 -2.66 4.91
CA ASP A 199 -0.63 -1.88 4.13
C ASP A 199 -0.52 -0.44 4.71
N GLY A 200 0.68 0.15 4.70
CA GLY A 200 0.94 1.47 5.30
C GLY A 200 1.32 1.51 6.80
N ALA A 201 1.51 0.34 7.45
CA ALA A 201 1.64 0.12 8.90
C ALA A 201 2.85 0.79 9.62
N GLY A 202 2.85 2.11 9.71
CA GLY A 202 3.53 2.81 10.83
C GLY A 202 2.64 2.98 12.03
N ASN A 203 1.35 3.17 11.74
CA ASN A 203 0.32 3.42 12.71
C ASN A 203 -0.62 2.23 12.87
N MET A 204 -0.45 1.08 12.19
CA MET A 204 -1.36 -0.07 12.35
C MET A 204 -0.71 -1.28 13.01
N SER A 205 0.58 -1.19 13.29
CA SER A 205 1.36 -2.34 13.74
C SER A 205 1.31 -2.62 15.24
N GLY A 206 0.51 -1.89 16.04
CA GLY A 206 0.55 -1.98 17.50
C GLY A 206 2.01 -1.93 18.03
N SER A 207 2.35 -2.81 18.97
CA SER A 207 3.70 -3.00 19.53
C SER A 207 4.77 -3.48 18.52
N ILE A 208 4.43 -3.70 17.24
CA ILE A 208 5.28 -4.36 16.24
C ILE A 208 5.63 -3.40 15.08
N ARG A 209 6.30 -2.27 15.36
CA ARG A 209 6.72 -1.26 14.36
C ARG A 209 7.75 -1.76 13.35
N VAL A 210 7.43 -1.97 12.06
CA VAL A 210 8.34 -2.49 11.00
C VAL A 210 9.82 -2.12 11.27
N VAL A 211 10.75 -3.10 11.25
CA VAL A 211 12.18 -3.06 11.66
C VAL A 211 12.88 -1.72 11.45
N VAL A 212 12.49 -0.98 10.41
CA VAL A 212 13.15 0.26 9.98
C VAL A 212 12.27 1.51 10.02
N LYS A 213 10.92 1.39 10.10
CA LYS A 213 10.06 2.55 10.40
C LYS A 213 10.28 3.03 11.84
N SER A 214 10.91 2.19 12.67
CA SER A 214 11.34 2.46 14.03
C SER A 214 12.76 3.05 14.15
N LEU A 215 13.50 3.32 13.06
CA LEU A 215 14.75 4.08 13.13
C LEU A 215 14.45 5.51 13.63
N ALA A 216 14.53 5.68 14.95
CA ALA A 216 14.31 6.94 15.64
C ALA A 216 15.52 7.90 15.50
N LEU A 217 16.57 7.47 14.82
CA LEU A 217 17.74 8.30 14.55
C LEU A 217 17.37 9.42 13.58
N THR A 218 17.42 10.64 14.10
CA THR A 218 17.08 11.85 13.35
C THR A 218 17.94 12.00 12.09
N SER A 219 19.24 11.68 12.16
CA SER A 219 20.15 11.74 11.00
C SER A 219 19.75 10.76 9.89
N VAL A 220 19.42 9.50 10.23
CA VAL A 220 18.96 8.51 9.24
C VAL A 220 17.62 8.90 8.62
N ARG A 221 16.69 9.43 9.43
CA ARG A 221 15.40 9.95 8.92
C ARG A 221 15.59 11.11 7.96
N ASN A 222 16.46 12.07 8.31
CA ASN A 222 16.75 13.23 7.47
C ASN A 222 17.41 12.79 6.16
N MET A 223 18.38 11.88 6.22
CA MET A 223 19.02 11.27 5.05
C MET A 223 17.97 10.61 4.14
N MET A 224 17.09 9.78 4.70
CA MET A 224 16.00 9.16 3.94
C MET A 224 15.11 10.18 3.23
N ASN A 225 14.75 11.27 3.92
CA ASN A 225 13.95 12.34 3.32
C ASN A 225 14.70 13.05 2.19
N ILE A 226 16.01 13.24 2.31
CA ILE A 226 16.84 13.83 1.25
C ILE A 226 16.89 12.89 0.04
N VAL A 227 17.18 11.59 0.23
CA VAL A 227 17.18 10.60 -0.87
C VAL A 227 15.82 10.58 -1.59
N ARG A 228 14.71 10.65 -0.84
CA ARG A 228 13.36 10.77 -1.43
C ARG A 228 13.18 12.04 -2.26
N LYS A 229 13.74 13.18 -1.83
CA LYS A 229 13.66 14.42 -2.60
C LYS A 229 14.51 14.39 -3.87
N VAL A 230 15.53 13.53 -3.95
CA VAL A 230 16.27 13.28 -5.20
C VAL A 230 15.38 12.67 -6.28
N TYR A 231 14.19 12.14 -5.94
CA TYR A 231 13.11 11.83 -6.90
C TYR A 231 12.67 13.05 -7.76
N PHE A 232 13.17 14.24 -7.45
CA PHE A 232 13.24 15.41 -8.34
C PHE A 232 13.39 15.09 -9.83
N PHE A 233 14.20 14.08 -10.20
CA PHE A 233 14.45 13.68 -11.58
C PHE A 233 13.26 12.97 -12.24
N GLU A 234 12.64 12.01 -11.56
CA GLU A 234 11.49 11.25 -12.10
C GLU A 234 10.20 12.06 -12.16
N ALA A 235 10.09 13.13 -11.35
CA ALA A 235 8.91 14.00 -11.35
C ALA A 235 8.67 14.71 -12.70
N HIS A 236 9.68 14.83 -13.57
CA HIS A 236 9.54 15.49 -14.87
C HIS A 236 10.46 14.90 -15.94
N LEU A 237 9.91 14.48 -17.08
CA LEU A 237 10.62 13.83 -18.19
C LEU A 237 11.91 14.57 -18.63
N LYS A 238 11.90 15.91 -18.64
CA LYS A 238 13.08 16.72 -18.99
C LYS A 238 14.26 16.51 -18.01
N ARG A 239 13.98 16.41 -16.71
CA ARG A 239 15.00 16.20 -15.67
C ARG A 239 15.55 14.77 -15.73
N GLN A 240 14.64 13.81 -15.94
CA GLN A 240 15.00 12.42 -16.13
C GLN A 240 15.94 12.22 -17.33
N ARG A 241 15.61 12.82 -18.49
CA ARG A 241 16.50 12.77 -19.67
C ARG A 241 17.86 13.40 -19.42
N LYS A 242 17.89 14.55 -18.73
CA LYS A 242 19.16 15.19 -18.36
C LYS A 242 20.03 14.27 -17.50
N LEU A 243 19.43 13.53 -16.57
CA LEU A 243 20.16 12.55 -15.77
C LEU A 243 20.67 11.38 -16.63
N GLU A 244 19.88 10.86 -17.56
CA GLU A 244 20.31 9.81 -18.50
C GLU A 244 21.49 10.24 -19.38
N ASP A 245 21.45 11.48 -19.89
CA ASP A 245 22.54 12.09 -20.66
C ASP A 245 23.82 12.18 -19.80
N VAL A 246 23.70 12.73 -18.59
CA VAL A 246 24.84 12.87 -17.67
C VAL A 246 25.40 11.51 -17.27
N ILE A 247 24.58 10.50 -17.00
CA ILE A 247 25.03 9.13 -16.68
C ILE A 247 25.83 8.55 -17.86
N SER A 248 25.37 8.78 -19.09
CA SER A 248 26.06 8.32 -20.29
C SER A 248 27.45 8.96 -20.43
N ASP A 249 27.59 10.22 -20.01
CA ASP A 249 28.84 10.97 -20.06
C ASP A 249 29.80 10.60 -18.90
N THR A 250 29.29 10.49 -17.67
CA THR A 250 30.12 10.26 -16.46
C THR A 250 30.42 8.79 -16.23
N GLN A 251 29.49 7.89 -16.58
CA GLN A 251 29.55 6.45 -16.27
C GLN A 251 28.98 5.60 -17.44
N PRO A 252 29.60 5.61 -18.64
CA PRO A 252 29.09 4.94 -19.84
C PRO A 252 28.95 3.42 -19.71
N SER A 253 29.69 2.79 -18.80
CA SER A 253 29.60 1.35 -18.53
C SER A 253 28.57 0.98 -17.45
N SER A 254 27.83 1.97 -16.91
CA SER A 254 26.80 1.72 -15.91
C SER A 254 25.67 0.87 -16.49
N THR A 255 25.23 -0.13 -15.73
CA THR A 255 24.01 -0.91 -16.04
C THR A 255 22.73 -0.16 -15.67
N PHE A 256 22.84 0.95 -14.91
CA PHE A 256 21.73 1.78 -14.48
C PHE A 256 21.72 3.10 -15.24
N ASN A 257 20.55 3.48 -15.77
CA ASN A 257 20.32 4.75 -16.46
C ASN A 257 19.29 5.64 -15.74
N LYS A 258 18.72 5.16 -14.64
CA LYS A 258 17.73 5.88 -13.84
C LYS A 258 17.85 5.52 -12.37
N LEU A 259 17.40 6.42 -11.51
CA LEU A 259 17.22 6.14 -10.10
C LEU A 259 15.99 5.23 -9.90
N LYS A 260 15.85 4.70 -8.69
CA LYS A 260 14.68 3.91 -8.26
C LYS A 260 14.02 4.65 -7.11
N ASP A 261 12.70 4.83 -7.16
CA ASP A 261 11.98 5.46 -6.06
C ASP A 261 12.21 4.71 -4.74
N LEU A 262 12.38 5.48 -3.67
CA LEU A 262 12.49 4.94 -2.32
C LEU A 262 11.07 4.63 -1.81
N CYS A 263 10.58 3.45 -2.21
CA CYS A 263 9.22 2.99 -1.93
C CYS A 263 8.87 3.13 -0.44
N ARG A 264 7.69 3.69 -0.13
CA ARG A 264 7.23 3.87 1.26
C ARG A 264 6.98 2.55 1.96
N THR A 265 6.53 1.51 1.26
CA THR A 265 6.01 0.28 1.86
C THR A 265 6.86 -0.95 1.54
N ARG A 266 7.67 -0.94 0.46
CA ARG A 266 8.46 -2.11 0.04
C ARG A 266 9.94 -1.97 0.39
N TRP A 267 10.35 -2.66 1.45
CA TRP A 267 11.70 -2.56 2.01
C TRP A 267 12.82 -3.03 1.08
N VAL A 268 12.66 -4.18 0.41
CA VAL A 268 13.64 -4.71 -0.57
C VAL A 268 13.94 -3.66 -1.64
N GLN A 269 12.92 -2.95 -2.11
CA GLN A 269 13.08 -1.89 -3.09
C GLN A 269 13.87 -0.68 -2.56
N ARG A 270 13.87 -0.43 -1.25
CA ARG A 270 14.70 0.62 -0.63
C ARG A 270 16.17 0.25 -0.62
N LEU A 271 16.50 -1.02 -0.35
CA LEU A 271 17.88 -1.51 -0.44
C LEU A 271 18.39 -1.41 -1.87
N ASP A 272 17.58 -1.82 -2.85
CA ASP A 272 17.93 -1.65 -4.27
C ASP A 272 18.10 -0.17 -4.62
N ALA A 273 17.23 0.70 -4.12
CA ALA A 273 17.32 2.14 -4.34
C ALA A 273 18.60 2.74 -3.76
N PHE A 274 19.03 2.31 -2.56
CA PHE A 274 20.32 2.71 -2.00
C PHE A 274 21.50 2.21 -2.85
N THR A 275 21.45 0.97 -3.33
CA THR A 275 22.50 0.44 -4.21
C THR A 275 22.60 1.24 -5.50
N ILE A 276 21.46 1.55 -6.14
CA ILE A 276 21.42 2.36 -7.38
C ILE A 276 21.85 3.81 -7.11
N PHE A 277 21.40 4.42 -6.01
CA PHE A 277 21.81 5.78 -5.65
C PHE A 277 23.32 5.85 -5.38
N SER A 278 23.87 4.86 -4.68
CA SER A 278 25.30 4.76 -4.40
C SER A 278 26.12 4.59 -5.68
N SER A 279 25.66 3.78 -6.64
CA SER A 279 26.38 3.57 -7.91
C SER A 279 26.34 4.82 -8.81
N LEU A 280 25.23 5.54 -8.81
CA LEU A 280 25.01 6.74 -9.61
C LEU A 280 25.37 8.05 -8.87
N TYR A 281 25.96 8.00 -7.67
CA TYR A 281 26.18 9.17 -6.82
C TYR A 281 26.93 10.31 -7.53
N GLN A 282 28.03 9.97 -8.22
CA GLN A 282 28.81 10.93 -9.00
C GLN A 282 27.98 11.57 -10.12
N SER A 283 27.21 10.77 -10.85
CA SER A 283 26.33 11.21 -11.94
C SER A 283 25.20 12.11 -11.43
N VAL A 284 24.66 11.81 -10.24
CA VAL A 284 23.66 12.65 -9.57
C VAL A 284 24.24 14.01 -9.20
N LEU A 285 25.45 14.06 -8.62
CA LEU A 285 26.14 15.32 -8.30
C LEU A 285 26.40 16.16 -9.56
N ALA A 286 26.96 15.54 -10.60
CA ALA A 286 27.24 16.18 -11.88
C ALA A 286 25.96 16.70 -12.55
N CYS A 287 24.85 15.96 -12.44
CA CYS A 287 23.57 16.37 -13.01
C CYS A 287 23.00 17.60 -12.29
N PHE A 288 23.04 17.65 -10.95
CA PHE A 288 22.61 18.83 -10.21
C PHE A 288 23.47 20.06 -10.52
N GLU A 289 24.78 19.89 -10.65
CA GLU A 289 25.69 20.96 -11.05
C GLU A 289 25.40 21.43 -12.48
N SER A 290 25.17 20.51 -13.42
CA SER A 290 24.83 20.87 -14.79
C SER A 290 23.51 21.63 -14.89
N ILE A 291 22.47 21.24 -14.13
CA ILE A 291 21.20 21.99 -14.08
C ILE A 291 21.42 23.42 -13.58
N TYR A 292 22.28 23.60 -12.56
CA TYR A 292 22.61 24.92 -12.03
C TYR A 292 23.36 25.77 -13.06
N LEU A 293 24.35 25.20 -13.76
CA LEU A 293 25.16 25.88 -14.76
C LEU A 293 24.38 26.22 -16.05
N ASP A 294 23.48 25.34 -16.48
CA ASP A 294 22.58 25.55 -17.63
C ASP A 294 21.69 26.80 -17.46
N GLY A 295 21.39 27.17 -16.20
CA GLY A 295 20.77 28.44 -15.84
C GLY A 295 19.32 28.62 -16.32
N PRO A 296 18.77 29.85 -16.18
CA PRO A 296 17.34 30.13 -16.40
C PRO A 296 16.91 30.04 -17.87
N ALA A 297 17.86 29.95 -18.80
CA ALA A 297 17.57 29.75 -20.22
C ALA A 297 16.99 28.35 -20.50
N LEU A 298 17.39 27.34 -19.72
CA LEU A 298 16.95 25.96 -19.90
C LEU A 298 16.08 25.46 -18.73
N TRP A 299 16.23 26.03 -17.54
CA TRP A 299 15.56 25.53 -16.34
C TRP A 299 14.75 26.61 -15.62
N SER A 300 13.67 26.23 -14.95
CA SER A 300 12.94 27.15 -14.08
C SER A 300 13.79 27.51 -12.85
N ASN A 301 13.56 28.70 -12.28
CA ASN A 301 14.21 29.13 -11.04
C ASN A 301 14.02 28.11 -9.91
N ASP A 302 12.83 27.50 -9.81
CA ASP A 302 12.56 26.45 -8.81
C ASP A 302 13.45 25.22 -9.06
N SER A 303 13.58 24.77 -10.31
CA SER A 303 14.43 23.61 -10.64
C SER A 303 15.90 23.86 -10.32
N ILE A 304 16.39 25.08 -10.59
CA ILE A 304 17.78 25.49 -10.31
C ILE A 304 18.00 25.54 -8.79
N THR A 305 17.06 26.14 -8.06
CA THR A 305 17.12 26.28 -6.60
C THR A 305 17.06 24.90 -5.91
N ASP A 306 16.13 24.04 -6.34
CA ASP A 306 15.99 22.69 -5.83
C ASP A 306 17.24 21.85 -6.13
N ALA A 307 17.76 21.90 -7.36
CA ALA A 307 18.97 21.19 -7.75
C ALA A 307 20.17 21.60 -6.89
N ASN A 308 20.38 22.90 -6.69
CA ASN A 308 21.49 23.39 -5.87
C ASN A 308 21.30 23.05 -4.38
N THR A 309 20.07 23.17 -3.86
CA THR A 309 19.74 22.80 -2.47
C THR A 309 19.97 21.31 -2.22
N LEU A 310 19.52 20.46 -3.15
CA LEU A 310 19.70 19.01 -3.07
C LEU A 310 21.18 18.62 -3.21
N ARG A 311 21.92 19.26 -4.12
CA ARG A 311 23.37 19.07 -4.24
C ARG A 311 24.06 19.31 -2.91
N HIS A 312 23.82 20.46 -2.28
CA HIS A 312 24.39 20.75 -0.97
C HIS A 312 23.95 19.75 0.09
N ALA A 313 22.68 19.35 0.10
CA ALA A 313 22.16 18.38 1.07
C ALA A 313 22.87 17.02 0.98
N ILE A 314 23.17 16.53 -0.23
CA ILE A 314 23.81 15.22 -0.43
C ILE A 314 25.34 15.22 -0.27
N THR A 315 25.97 16.40 -0.17
CA THR A 315 27.42 16.55 0.08
C THR A 315 27.78 16.75 1.55
N ILE A 316 26.79 16.97 2.42
CA ILE A 316 27.02 17.16 3.86
C ILE A 316 27.45 15.84 4.50
N THR A 317 28.50 15.87 5.33
CA THR A 317 29.03 14.69 6.03
C THR A 317 27.96 13.93 6.81
N ASP A 318 27.02 14.62 7.48
CA ASP A 318 25.93 13.96 8.20
C ASP A 318 25.02 13.13 7.27
N PHE A 319 24.76 13.61 6.06
CA PHE A 319 24.04 12.85 5.04
C PHE A 319 24.86 11.64 4.58
N ILE A 320 26.13 11.86 4.19
CA ILE A 320 27.02 10.82 3.66
C ILE A 320 27.22 9.72 4.71
N SER A 321 27.58 10.07 5.94
CA SER A 321 27.73 9.12 7.05
C SER A 321 26.45 8.36 7.32
N SER A 322 25.31 9.06 7.41
CA SER A 322 24.01 8.39 7.60
C SER A 322 23.71 7.43 6.45
N PHE A 323 23.98 7.82 5.21
CA PHE A 323 23.69 7.01 4.03
C PHE A 323 24.55 5.75 3.98
N VAL A 324 25.88 5.90 4.08
CA VAL A 324 26.84 4.79 4.02
C VAL A 324 26.59 3.80 5.15
N ILE A 325 26.54 4.26 6.41
CA ILE A 325 26.34 3.38 7.56
C ILE A 325 24.98 2.67 7.46
N THR A 326 23.93 3.37 7.03
CA THR A 326 22.60 2.77 6.86
C THR A 326 22.59 1.70 5.76
N LYS A 327 23.13 2.00 4.58
CA LYS A 327 23.26 1.04 3.46
C LYS A 327 24.06 -0.19 3.91
N SER A 328 25.23 0.01 4.51
CA SER A 328 26.14 -1.07 4.90
C SER A 328 25.59 -1.89 6.07
N SER A 329 24.80 -1.31 6.96
CA SER A 329 24.12 -2.07 8.04
C SER A 329 22.93 -2.88 7.52
N LEU A 330 22.19 -2.36 6.53
CA LEU A 330 20.96 -2.99 6.07
C LEU A 330 21.16 -4.02 4.97
N GLN A 331 22.31 -4.04 4.29
CA GLN A 331 22.62 -5.04 3.26
C GLN A 331 22.54 -6.48 3.81
N TYR A 332 22.88 -6.69 5.08
CA TYR A 332 22.77 -7.99 5.75
C TYR A 332 21.32 -8.49 5.90
N LEU A 333 20.34 -7.59 5.74
CA LEU A 333 18.91 -7.92 5.77
C LEU A 333 18.32 -8.15 4.37
N HIS A 334 19.10 -8.00 3.30
CA HIS A 334 18.59 -8.07 1.92
C HIS A 334 17.93 -9.43 1.63
N SER A 335 18.65 -10.54 1.85
CA SER A 335 18.12 -11.90 1.65
C SER A 335 16.84 -12.15 2.45
N LEU A 336 16.86 -11.86 3.75
CA LEU A 336 15.71 -12.04 4.63
C LEU A 336 14.48 -11.28 4.13
N THR A 337 14.67 -10.02 3.75
CA THR A 337 13.56 -9.16 3.33
C THR A 337 13.02 -9.54 1.96
N ALA A 338 13.86 -10.04 1.06
CA ALA A 338 13.45 -10.62 -0.21
C ALA A 338 12.65 -11.90 -0.01
N ASN A 339 13.16 -12.81 0.83
CA ASN A 339 12.54 -14.11 1.10
C ASN A 339 11.20 -13.99 1.85
N LEU A 340 11.08 -13.04 2.78
CA LEU A 340 9.81 -12.74 3.47
C LEU A 340 8.74 -12.14 2.56
N GLN A 341 9.12 -11.63 1.38
CA GLN A 341 8.20 -11.13 0.35
C GLN A 341 7.97 -12.15 -0.78
N GLY A 342 8.61 -13.32 -0.69
CA GLY A 342 8.54 -14.38 -1.67
C GLY A 342 7.36 -15.34 -1.45
N SER A 343 7.49 -16.52 -2.01
CA SER A 343 6.54 -17.63 -1.89
C SER A 343 6.61 -18.31 -0.50
N SER A 344 5.71 -19.25 -0.22
CA SER A 344 5.69 -20.00 1.05
C SER A 344 7.02 -20.70 1.35
N THR A 345 7.69 -21.26 0.33
CA THR A 345 9.02 -21.88 0.48
C THR A 345 10.09 -20.85 0.83
N ASP A 346 10.02 -19.66 0.23
CA ASP A 346 10.96 -18.58 0.50
C ASP A 346 10.80 -18.08 1.93
N ILE A 347 9.56 -17.98 2.42
CA ILE A 347 9.28 -17.59 3.82
C ILE A 347 9.84 -18.64 4.80
N ILE A 348 9.69 -19.94 4.53
CA ILE A 348 10.23 -20.99 5.41
C ILE A 348 11.76 -20.93 5.43
N HIS A 349 12.40 -20.71 4.28
CA HIS A 349 13.83 -20.48 4.21
C HIS A 349 14.24 -19.23 5.01
N ALA A 350 13.51 -18.12 4.83
CA ALA A 350 13.72 -16.87 5.55
C ALA A 350 13.71 -17.10 7.07
N VAL A 351 12.77 -17.89 7.57
CA VAL A 351 12.67 -18.18 9.00
C VAL A 351 13.90 -18.90 9.54
N LYS A 352 14.44 -19.86 8.78
CA LYS A 352 15.69 -20.54 9.14
C LYS A 352 16.91 -19.61 9.11
N GLU A 353 16.91 -18.63 8.21
CA GLU A 353 17.99 -17.63 8.11
C GLU A 353 17.99 -16.63 9.26
N ILE A 354 16.86 -16.40 9.97
CA ILE A 354 16.74 -15.37 11.01
C ILE A 354 17.80 -15.54 12.11
N GLU A 355 18.03 -16.76 12.60
CA GLU A 355 19.01 -17.00 13.67
C GLU A 355 20.42 -16.67 13.20
N THR A 356 20.74 -17.05 11.95
CA THR A 356 22.03 -16.76 11.32
C THR A 356 22.22 -15.26 11.18
N ILE A 357 21.23 -14.54 10.64
CA ILE A 357 21.28 -13.09 10.45
C ILE A 357 21.34 -12.35 11.79
N THR A 358 20.56 -12.79 12.79
CA THR A 358 20.61 -12.21 14.14
C THR A 358 22.00 -12.37 14.74
N SER A 359 22.64 -13.52 14.52
CA SER A 359 24.02 -13.79 14.94
C SER A 359 25.02 -12.94 14.17
N THR A 360 24.81 -12.70 12.86
CA THR A 360 25.63 -11.79 12.06
C THR A 360 25.54 -10.36 12.55
N ILE A 361 24.34 -9.83 12.81
CA ILE A 361 24.16 -8.48 13.36
C ILE A 361 24.75 -8.38 14.78
N GLN A 362 24.62 -9.42 15.60
CA GLN A 362 25.28 -9.48 16.91
C GLN A 362 26.80 -9.42 16.78
N ASN A 363 27.39 -10.18 15.85
CA ASN A 363 28.83 -10.15 15.58
C ASN A 363 29.31 -8.76 15.13
N ILE A 364 28.52 -8.05 14.32
CA ILE A 364 28.81 -6.65 13.94
C ILE A 364 28.79 -5.77 15.20
N ARG A 365 27.82 -5.97 16.09
CA ARG A 365 27.73 -5.20 17.32
C ARG A 365 28.90 -5.44 18.28
N ASP A 366 29.36 -6.67 18.37
CA ASP A 366 30.46 -7.08 19.26
C ASP A 366 31.82 -6.59 18.74
N ASN A 367 31.94 -6.36 17.43
CA ASN A 367 33.16 -5.89 16.77
C ASN A 367 32.94 -4.53 16.06
N ILE A 368 32.09 -3.68 16.64
CA ILE A 368 31.57 -2.48 15.96
C ILE A 368 32.66 -1.52 15.50
N ASP A 369 33.77 -1.43 16.23
CA ASP A 369 34.87 -0.52 15.88
C ASP A 369 35.52 -0.92 14.54
N THR A 370 35.76 -2.21 14.30
CA THR A 370 36.33 -2.72 13.05
C THR A 370 35.41 -2.45 11.86
N TYR A 371 34.12 -2.76 11.99
CA TYR A 371 33.14 -2.49 10.93
C TYR A 371 32.97 -0.99 10.70
N HIS A 372 32.98 -0.19 11.77
CA HIS A 372 32.89 1.26 11.65
C HIS A 372 34.09 1.85 10.92
N ASP A 373 35.31 1.36 11.16
CA ASP A 373 36.51 1.83 10.44
C ASP A 373 36.42 1.55 8.93
N GLU A 374 35.87 0.40 8.54
CA GLU A 374 35.57 0.08 7.14
C GLU A 374 34.53 1.04 6.56
N TRP A 375 33.40 1.24 7.26
CA TRP A 375 32.35 2.17 6.83
C TRP A 375 32.85 3.61 6.76
N PHE A 376 33.73 4.01 7.67
CA PHE A 376 34.31 5.35 7.70
C PHE A 376 35.34 5.57 6.59
N THR A 377 35.95 4.49 6.09
CA THR A 377 36.77 4.54 4.88
C THR A 377 35.90 4.80 3.64
N GLU A 378 34.76 4.11 3.49
CA GLU A 378 33.78 4.39 2.42
C GLU A 378 33.24 5.83 2.53
N ILE A 379 32.98 6.33 3.74
CA ILE A 379 32.57 7.74 3.95
C ILE A 379 33.61 8.72 3.41
N LYS A 380 34.90 8.48 3.64
CA LYS A 380 35.97 9.33 3.09
C LYS A 380 35.96 9.33 1.57
N GLU A 381 35.84 8.17 0.94
CA GLU A 381 35.80 8.03 -0.52
C GLU A 381 34.60 8.76 -1.14
N VAL A 382 33.43 8.68 -0.49
CA VAL A 382 32.23 9.40 -0.94
C VAL A 382 32.37 10.91 -0.74
N CYS A 383 32.97 11.36 0.37
CA CYS A 383 33.32 12.77 0.58
C CYS A 383 34.30 13.29 -0.48
N ASP A 384 35.34 12.52 -0.81
CA ASP A 384 36.30 12.88 -1.85
C ASP A 384 35.61 13.03 -3.22
N THR A 385 34.68 12.12 -3.54
CA THR A 385 33.83 12.21 -4.74
C THR A 385 32.95 13.46 -4.74
N ALA A 386 32.47 13.88 -3.57
CA ALA A 386 31.69 15.10 -3.36
C ALA A 386 32.54 16.38 -3.32
N GLY A 387 33.88 16.27 -3.33
CA GLY A 387 34.79 17.39 -3.14
C GLY A 387 34.75 17.97 -1.72
N THR A 388 34.38 17.17 -0.72
CA THR A 388 34.31 17.55 0.70
C THR A 388 35.24 16.71 1.56
N VAL A 389 35.44 17.11 2.82
CA VAL A 389 36.23 16.37 3.81
C VAL A 389 35.32 16.02 4.99
N PRO A 390 35.41 14.81 5.56
CA PRO A 390 34.60 14.45 6.72
C PRO A 390 34.76 15.45 7.88
N SER A 391 33.63 15.95 8.38
CA SER A 391 33.58 16.96 9.44
C SER A 391 32.47 16.65 10.43
N THR A 392 32.64 17.05 11.70
CA THR A 392 31.56 16.99 12.69
C THR A 392 30.56 18.15 12.51
N PRO A 393 29.28 17.97 12.86
CA PRO A 393 28.31 19.06 12.91
C PRO A 393 28.76 20.16 13.88
N ARG A 394 28.46 21.43 13.55
CA ARG A 394 28.73 22.54 14.48
C ARG A 394 27.86 22.41 15.73
N THR A 395 28.48 22.35 16.90
CA THR A 395 27.78 22.39 18.20
C THR A 395 27.46 23.84 18.57
N CYS A 396 26.18 24.17 18.72
CA CYS A 396 25.76 25.45 19.30
C CYS A 396 25.34 25.22 20.76
N ALA A 397 25.73 26.10 21.67
CA ALA A 397 25.54 25.97 23.12
C ALA A 397 24.07 25.86 23.62
N ARG A 398 23.07 25.95 22.73
CA ARG A 398 21.63 25.86 23.04
C ARG A 398 20.89 24.87 22.13
N GLN A 399 21.41 23.67 21.91
CA GLN A 399 20.70 22.62 21.18
C GLN A 399 20.13 21.56 22.15
N ALA A 400 18.80 21.48 22.24
CA ALA A 400 18.08 20.51 23.07
C ALA A 400 17.76 19.18 22.35
N HIS A 401 17.90 19.13 21.01
CA HIS A 401 17.47 18.01 20.17
C HIS A 401 18.59 17.32 19.37
N CYS A 402 19.86 17.73 19.52
CA CYS A 402 21.00 17.10 18.85
C CYS A 402 21.85 16.27 19.83
N SER A 403 22.38 15.14 19.37
CA SER A 403 23.32 14.31 20.13
C SER A 403 24.66 15.04 20.31
N ASN A 404 24.87 15.62 21.49
CA ASN A 404 26.09 16.35 21.85
C ASN A 404 27.17 15.43 22.47
N THR A 405 27.33 14.22 21.96
CA THR A 405 28.38 13.30 22.45
C THR A 405 29.74 13.93 22.16
N PRO A 406 30.59 14.18 23.18
CA PRO A 406 31.95 14.66 22.97
C PRO A 406 32.70 13.64 22.11
N ALA A 407 33.25 14.08 20.98
CA ALA A 407 34.03 13.23 20.09
C ALA A 407 35.32 13.97 19.70
N SER A 408 36.44 13.25 19.74
CA SER A 408 37.76 13.76 19.38
C SER A 408 37.99 13.80 17.86
N SER A 409 37.20 13.05 17.10
CA SER A 409 37.26 12.99 15.63
C SER A 409 35.88 12.84 14.99
N PRO A 410 35.74 13.14 13.68
CA PRO A 410 34.51 12.85 12.95
C PRO A 410 34.14 11.36 12.94
N SER A 411 35.13 10.46 12.93
CA SER A 411 34.90 9.00 13.02
C SER A 411 34.18 8.64 14.32
N GLU A 412 34.78 9.00 15.45
CA GLU A 412 34.22 8.75 16.79
C GLU A 412 32.82 9.35 16.96
N HIS A 413 32.58 10.53 16.37
CA HIS A 413 31.26 11.14 16.38
C HIS A 413 30.21 10.26 15.72
N TYR A 414 30.46 9.77 14.49
CA TYR A 414 29.49 8.97 13.73
C TYR A 414 29.42 7.50 14.22
N LEU A 415 30.46 6.99 14.87
CA LEU A 415 30.41 5.74 15.62
C LEU A 415 29.32 5.80 16.70
N HIS A 416 29.37 6.82 17.57
CA HIS A 416 28.46 6.93 18.70
C HIS A 416 27.06 7.46 18.35
N THR A 417 26.95 8.32 17.34
CA THR A 417 25.67 8.95 16.99
C THR A 417 24.84 8.15 15.99
N ILE A 418 25.48 7.29 15.17
CA ILE A 418 24.80 6.53 14.11
C ILE A 418 25.09 5.04 14.22
N SER A 419 26.36 4.61 14.17
CA SER A 419 26.71 3.19 13.99
C SER A 419 26.23 2.30 15.13
N ILE A 420 26.60 2.62 16.38
CA ILE A 420 26.18 1.86 17.56
C ILE A 420 24.64 1.89 17.71
N PRO A 421 23.98 3.06 17.74
CA PRO A 421 22.53 3.11 17.90
C PRO A 421 21.75 2.39 16.79
N LEU A 422 22.23 2.44 15.55
CA LEU A 422 21.58 1.77 14.42
C LEU A 422 21.66 0.25 14.55
N ILE A 423 22.84 -0.29 14.83
CA ILE A 423 23.02 -1.74 14.99
C ILE A 423 22.26 -2.25 16.22
N ASP A 424 22.31 -1.54 17.35
CA ASP A 424 21.53 -1.88 18.56
C ASP A 424 20.03 -1.92 18.25
N HIS A 425 19.54 -0.96 17.47
CA HIS A 425 18.15 -0.90 17.05
C HIS A 425 17.76 -2.08 16.15
N LEU A 426 18.59 -2.40 15.13
CA LEU A 426 18.35 -3.54 14.24
C LEU A 426 18.31 -4.87 15.00
N LEU A 427 19.24 -5.05 15.93
CA LEU A 427 19.31 -6.24 16.78
C LEU A 427 18.08 -6.37 17.68
N PHE A 428 17.65 -5.26 18.29
CA PHE A 428 16.44 -5.22 19.11
C PHE A 428 15.20 -5.59 18.28
N GLU A 429 15.04 -5.01 17.09
CA GLU A 429 13.91 -5.29 16.21
C GLU A 429 13.89 -6.74 15.73
N LEU A 430 15.02 -7.31 15.31
CA LEU A 430 15.09 -8.71 14.91
C LEU A 430 14.68 -9.64 16.06
N LYS A 431 15.22 -9.43 17.26
CA LYS A 431 14.90 -10.24 18.46
C LYS A 431 13.45 -10.06 18.90
N SER A 432 12.93 -8.84 18.85
CA SER A 432 11.54 -8.56 19.24
C SER A 432 10.54 -9.16 18.25
N ARG A 433 10.79 -9.04 16.94
CA ARG A 433 9.90 -9.49 15.86
C ARG A 433 9.90 -10.98 15.61
N PHE A 434 11.02 -11.63 15.85
CA PHE A 434 11.12 -13.07 15.65
C PHE A 434 11.24 -13.80 16.99
N SER A 435 10.63 -13.22 18.02
CA SER A 435 10.41 -13.89 19.30
C SER A 435 9.64 -15.21 19.10
N SER A 436 9.71 -16.10 20.09
CA SER A 436 9.31 -17.52 20.03
C SER A 436 7.99 -17.84 19.29
N HIS A 437 7.02 -16.93 19.29
CA HIS A 437 5.73 -17.17 18.65
C HIS A 437 5.73 -16.99 17.13
N GLN A 438 6.48 -16.04 16.57
CA GLN A 438 6.39 -15.68 15.15
C GLN A 438 7.01 -16.73 14.20
N PRO A 439 8.20 -17.29 14.50
CA PRO A 439 8.81 -18.35 13.69
C PRO A 439 7.90 -19.56 13.52
N VAL A 440 7.26 -20.04 14.59
CA VAL A 440 6.35 -21.20 14.50
C VAL A 440 5.13 -20.91 13.62
N ALA A 441 4.60 -19.68 13.68
CA ALA A 441 3.48 -19.28 12.82
C ALA A 441 3.90 -19.17 11.34
N LEU A 442 5.11 -18.67 11.05
CA LEU A 442 5.62 -18.59 9.68
C LEU A 442 6.01 -19.97 9.12
N LEU A 443 6.58 -20.85 9.96
CA LEU A 443 6.86 -22.24 9.62
C LEU A 443 5.59 -23.05 9.34
N SER A 444 4.42 -22.61 9.82
CA SER A 444 3.13 -23.20 9.45
C SER A 444 2.88 -23.21 7.95
N LEU A 445 3.53 -22.33 7.18
CA LEU A 445 3.44 -22.35 5.73
C LEU A 445 3.96 -23.67 5.12
N CYS A 446 4.62 -24.53 5.91
CA CYS A 446 5.00 -25.87 5.49
C CYS A 446 3.81 -26.76 5.09
N ILE A 447 2.59 -26.48 5.59
CA ILE A 447 1.37 -27.19 5.20
C ILE A 447 0.74 -26.67 3.90
N VAL A 448 1.28 -25.60 3.31
CA VAL A 448 0.83 -25.13 1.99
C VAL A 448 1.30 -26.15 0.94
N PRO A 449 0.44 -26.63 0.04
CA PRO A 449 0.79 -27.69 -0.92
C PRO A 449 2.07 -27.40 -1.72
N SER A 450 2.31 -26.15 -2.13
CA SER A 450 3.53 -25.75 -2.82
C SER A 450 4.80 -25.95 -1.99
N ALA A 451 4.73 -25.75 -0.66
CA ALA A 451 5.83 -26.01 0.24
C ALA A 451 5.98 -27.51 0.55
N MET A 452 4.87 -28.24 0.73
CA MET A 452 4.87 -29.68 0.99
C MET A 452 5.55 -30.48 -0.12
N LEU A 453 5.41 -30.05 -1.37
CA LEU A 453 6.04 -30.71 -2.53
C LEU A 453 7.56 -30.56 -2.58
N VAL A 454 8.10 -29.55 -1.91
CA VAL A 454 9.53 -29.17 -1.99
C VAL A 454 10.28 -29.50 -0.70
N LEU A 455 9.59 -29.47 0.45
CA LEU A 455 10.22 -29.70 1.75
C LEU A 455 10.61 -31.16 1.98
N PRO A 456 11.81 -31.41 2.54
CA PRO A 456 12.18 -32.74 3.01
C PRO A 456 11.20 -33.26 4.07
N VAL A 457 10.82 -34.54 3.97
CA VAL A 457 9.87 -35.19 4.91
C VAL A 457 10.22 -34.97 6.39
N PRO A 458 11.50 -35.10 6.83
CA PRO A 458 11.84 -34.85 8.23
C PRO A 458 11.52 -33.42 8.68
N GLU A 459 11.84 -32.43 7.85
CA GLU A 459 11.57 -31.02 8.16
C GLU A 459 10.07 -30.72 8.21
N PHE A 460 9.32 -31.26 7.24
CA PHE A 460 7.86 -31.14 7.23
C PHE A 460 7.24 -31.71 8.52
N LEU A 461 7.69 -32.89 8.97
CA LEU A 461 7.20 -33.50 10.20
C LEU A 461 7.55 -32.63 11.41
N THR A 462 8.79 -32.16 11.54
CA THR A 462 9.19 -31.29 12.66
C THR A 462 8.34 -30.02 12.72
N HIS A 463 8.19 -29.30 11.61
CA HIS A 463 7.40 -28.06 11.59
C HIS A 463 5.90 -28.32 11.82
N SER A 464 5.34 -29.39 11.26
CA SER A 464 3.93 -29.73 11.45
C SER A 464 3.60 -30.19 12.87
N PHE A 465 4.51 -30.90 13.55
CA PHE A 465 4.34 -31.23 14.98
C PHE A 465 4.44 -29.98 15.87
N GLN A 466 5.39 -29.08 15.62
CA GLN A 466 5.48 -27.81 16.34
C GLN A 466 4.22 -26.96 16.15
N LEU A 467 3.66 -26.97 14.94
CA LEU A 467 2.40 -26.32 14.63
C LEU A 467 1.23 -26.93 15.41
N ALA A 468 1.09 -28.25 15.35
CA ALA A 468 0.01 -28.98 16.02
C ALA A 468 0.05 -28.80 17.54
N ASP A 469 1.25 -28.80 18.14
CA ASP A 469 1.42 -28.57 19.58
C ASP A 469 1.04 -27.12 19.95
N LYS A 470 1.50 -26.15 19.16
CA LYS A 470 1.23 -24.73 19.43
C LYS A 470 -0.25 -24.36 19.33
N TYR A 471 -0.96 -24.90 18.33
CA TYR A 471 -2.37 -24.60 18.08
C TYR A 471 -3.30 -25.72 18.58
N LYS A 472 -2.82 -26.57 19.49
CA LYS A 472 -3.55 -27.74 19.99
C LYS A 472 -4.93 -27.38 20.58
N ASP A 473 -5.01 -26.22 21.23
CA ASP A 473 -6.25 -25.72 21.85
C ASP A 473 -7.17 -25.02 20.83
N ASP A 474 -6.64 -24.60 19.67
CA ASP A 474 -7.38 -23.93 18.59
C ASP A 474 -7.88 -24.92 17.52
N LEU A 475 -7.22 -26.08 17.40
CA LEU A 475 -7.60 -27.14 16.48
C LEU A 475 -8.78 -27.91 17.05
N LEU A 476 -9.88 -27.95 16.29
CA LEU A 476 -11.03 -28.81 16.60
C LEU A 476 -10.57 -30.26 16.79
N SER A 477 -11.18 -30.96 17.75
CA SER A 477 -10.93 -32.39 17.90
C SER A 477 -11.21 -33.09 16.57
N PRO A 478 -10.48 -34.16 16.21
CA PRO A 478 -10.80 -34.93 14.99
C PRO A 478 -12.27 -35.38 14.93
N ASN A 479 -12.90 -35.57 16.10
CA ASN A 479 -14.30 -35.96 16.24
C ASN A 479 -15.31 -34.83 15.91
N SER A 480 -14.85 -33.60 15.71
CA SER A 480 -15.68 -32.45 15.34
C SER A 480 -15.83 -32.30 13.81
N PHE A 481 -15.08 -33.08 13.02
CA PHE A 481 -15.15 -33.13 11.57
C PHE A 481 -15.97 -34.33 11.05
N ALA A 482 -16.60 -35.09 11.95
CA ALA A 482 -17.39 -36.28 11.65
C ALA A 482 -18.89 -35.97 11.52
#